data_AF-K7Z7S8-F1
#
_entry.id   AF-K7Z7S8-F1
#
_cell.length_a   1.000
_cell.length_b   1.000
_cell.length_c   1.000
_cell.angle_alpha   90.00
_cell.angle_beta   90.00
_cell.angle_gamma   90.00
#
_symmetry.space_group_name_H-M   'P 1'
#
loop_
_entity.id
_entity.type
_entity.pdbx_description
1 polymer ?
#
loop_
_entity_poly.entity_id
_entity_poly.type
_entity_poly.pdbx_seq_one_letter_code
_entity_poly.pdbx_strand_id
1 'polypeptide(L)'
;NWKMNGDKKSIAHICESLKRAELNPNTEVIIGCPAIYVMYTRELLPPTIAVAGQNAYKVSQGAFTGENSVAMLKDVGAEWVILGHSERRQIFKEDDDLIGEKCAHALEAGLKVIACIGETLEEREKNKTEDVVSFQMCRLAKHIKDWTNVIVAYEPVWA
;
A
#
# COMPACT_ATOMS: atom_id res chain seq x y z
N ASN A 1 5.75 5.87 -2.53
CA ASN A 1 5.82 5.26 -1.19
C ASN A 1 6.98 5.89 -0.40
N TRP A 2 6.73 6.62 0.68
CA TRP A 2 7.78 7.26 1.51
C TRP A 2 8.51 6.29 2.44
N LYS A 3 8.04 5.04 2.59
CA LYS A 3 8.52 4.08 3.58
C LYS A 3 8.54 4.70 4.99
N MET A 4 9.49 4.31 5.84
CA MET A 4 9.67 4.87 7.18
C MET A 4 10.49 6.18 7.17
N ASN A 5 10.05 7.18 6.39
CA ASN A 5 10.73 8.47 6.27
C ASN A 5 9.75 9.65 6.43
N GLY A 6 10.31 10.77 6.88
CA GLY A 6 9.61 12.05 6.97
C GLY A 6 9.43 12.55 8.40
N ASP A 7 9.31 13.87 8.49
CA ASP A 7 8.87 14.63 9.65
C ASP A 7 7.90 15.70 9.16
N LYS A 8 7.21 16.41 10.07
CA LYS A 8 6.21 17.43 9.65
C LYS A 8 6.79 18.49 8.71
N LYS A 9 8.05 18.91 8.88
CA LYS A 9 8.68 19.95 8.06
C LYS A 9 8.96 19.43 6.65
N SER A 10 9.58 18.26 6.51
CA SER A 10 9.89 17.66 5.22
C SER A 10 8.62 17.25 4.46
N ILE A 11 7.61 16.72 5.17
CA ILE A 11 6.29 16.40 4.60
C ILE A 11 5.62 17.67 4.07
N ALA A 12 5.56 18.74 4.87
CA ALA A 12 4.97 20.01 4.43
C ALA A 12 5.67 20.56 3.18
N HIS A 13 6.99 20.46 3.12
CA HIS A 13 7.77 20.89 1.96
C HIS A 13 7.44 20.08 0.69
N ILE A 14 7.34 18.74 0.81
CA ILE A 14 6.96 17.87 -0.30
C ILE A 14 5.53 18.17 -0.75
N CYS A 15 4.58 18.28 0.19
CA CYS A 15 3.18 18.59 -0.13
C CYS A 15 3.03 19.95 -0.81
N GLU A 16 3.76 20.97 -0.38
CA GLU A 16 3.76 22.29 -1.02
C GLU A 16 4.32 22.23 -2.45
N SER A 17 5.36 21.44 -2.67
CA SER A 17 5.93 21.22 -4.01
C SER A 17 4.92 20.53 -4.92
N LEU A 18 4.20 19.51 -4.42
CA LEU A 18 3.18 18.78 -5.15
C LEU A 18 1.96 19.65 -5.50
N LYS A 19 1.53 20.56 -4.62
CA LYS A 19 0.44 21.51 -4.91
C LYS A 19 0.72 22.43 -6.09
N ARG A 20 1.97 22.87 -6.20
CA ARG A 20 2.40 23.85 -7.21
C ARG A 20 2.75 23.19 -8.54
N ALA A 21 2.88 21.86 -8.57
CA ALA A 21 3.19 21.13 -9.78
C ALA A 21 1.98 21.12 -10.72
N GLU A 22 2.23 21.38 -12.01
CA GLU A 22 1.24 21.12 -13.06
C GLU A 22 1.21 19.62 -13.36
N LEU A 23 0.29 18.92 -12.72
CA LEU A 23 0.08 17.48 -12.92
C LEU A 23 -0.88 17.25 -14.09
N ASN A 24 -0.61 16.22 -14.90
CA ASN A 24 -1.53 15.80 -15.96
C ASN A 24 -2.85 15.33 -15.32
N PRO A 25 -4.01 15.90 -15.68
CA PRO A 25 -5.30 15.55 -15.08
C PRO A 25 -5.73 14.10 -15.35
N ASN A 26 -5.12 13.42 -16.33
CA ASN A 26 -5.37 12.02 -16.65
C ASN A 26 -4.46 11.04 -15.87
N THR A 27 -3.59 11.54 -14.99
CA THR A 27 -2.69 10.72 -14.16
C THR A 27 -3.18 10.68 -12.72
N GLU A 28 -3.44 9.48 -12.19
CA GLU A 28 -3.69 9.30 -10.76
C GLU A 28 -2.38 9.36 -9.97
N VAL A 29 -2.32 10.19 -8.93
CA VAL A 29 -1.15 10.35 -8.06
C VAL A 29 -1.50 9.91 -6.64
N ILE A 30 -0.72 8.98 -6.09
CA ILE A 30 -0.98 8.37 -4.78
C ILE A 30 0.27 8.46 -3.91
N ILE A 31 0.12 9.01 -2.70
CA ILE A 31 1.21 9.16 -1.73
C ILE A 31 1.01 8.20 -0.56
N GLY A 32 1.80 7.13 -0.52
CA GLY A 32 1.92 6.26 0.66
C GLY A 32 2.86 6.84 1.71
N CYS A 33 2.37 7.10 2.92
CA CYS A 33 3.12 7.73 4.00
C CYS A 33 3.01 6.97 5.35
N PRO A 34 3.92 7.19 6.31
CA PRO A 34 3.82 6.60 7.65
C PRO A 34 2.47 6.90 8.30
N ALA A 35 1.89 5.90 8.96
CA ALA A 35 0.53 5.99 9.52
C ALA A 35 0.32 7.22 10.44
N ILE A 36 1.33 7.56 11.23
CA ILE A 36 1.32 8.72 12.15
C ILE A 36 1.19 10.08 11.43
N TYR A 37 1.42 10.12 10.11
CA TYR A 37 1.36 11.33 9.29
C TYR A 37 0.27 11.30 8.21
N VAL A 38 -0.58 10.28 8.15
CA VAL A 38 -1.64 10.17 7.13
C VAL A 38 -2.59 11.36 7.19
N MET A 39 -3.16 11.64 8.37
CA MET A 39 -4.07 12.77 8.58
C MET A 39 -3.42 14.10 8.19
N TYR A 40 -2.19 14.34 8.68
CA TYR A 40 -1.44 15.55 8.40
C TYR A 40 -1.14 15.73 6.90
N THR A 41 -0.75 14.64 6.22
CA THR A 41 -0.47 14.65 4.78
C THR A 41 -1.75 14.91 3.98
N ARG A 42 -2.87 14.33 4.41
CA ARG A 42 -4.17 14.51 3.77
C ARG A 42 -4.67 15.94 3.86
N GLU A 43 -4.57 16.57 5.03
CA GLU A 43 -4.91 17.98 5.26
C GLU A 43 -4.08 18.94 4.40
N LEU A 44 -2.85 18.57 4.11
CA LEU A 44 -1.97 19.38 3.29
C LEU A 44 -2.23 19.20 1.80
N LEU A 45 -2.55 18.02 1.28
CA LEU A 45 -2.63 17.78 -0.16
C LEU A 45 -4.01 18.10 -0.76
N PRO A 46 -4.08 18.60 -2.02
CA PRO A 46 -5.35 18.75 -2.72
C PRO A 46 -6.02 17.39 -2.96
N PRO A 47 -7.35 17.33 -3.11
CA PRO A 47 -8.08 16.07 -3.29
C PRO A 47 -7.72 15.33 -4.60
N THR A 48 -7.08 16.00 -5.54
CA THR A 48 -6.56 15.39 -6.79
C THR A 48 -5.36 14.47 -6.56
N ILE A 49 -4.71 14.54 -5.39
CA ILE A 49 -3.63 13.65 -5.00
C ILE A 49 -4.15 12.77 -3.86
N ALA A 50 -4.24 11.46 -4.08
CA ALA A 50 -4.71 10.53 -3.08
C ALA A 50 -3.64 10.21 -2.03
N VAL A 51 -4.07 9.86 -0.83
CA VAL A 51 -3.19 9.43 0.27
C VAL A 51 -3.43 7.96 0.58
N ALA A 52 -2.33 7.23 0.82
CA ALA A 52 -2.35 5.82 1.16
C ALA A 52 -1.70 5.53 2.52
N GLY A 53 -2.31 4.59 3.26
CA GLY A 53 -1.60 3.89 4.33
C GLY A 53 -0.56 2.91 3.77
N GLN A 54 0.49 2.62 4.53
CA GLN A 54 1.57 1.71 4.12
C GLN A 54 1.40 0.26 4.58
N ASN A 55 0.41 0.00 5.43
CA ASN A 55 -0.04 -1.33 5.84
C ASN A 55 -1.40 -1.18 6.53
N ALA A 56 -2.21 -2.22 6.51
CA ALA A 56 -3.38 -2.35 7.37
C ALA A 56 -3.61 -3.81 7.75
N TYR A 57 -4.36 -4.03 8.82
CA TYR A 57 -4.70 -5.37 9.27
C TYR A 57 -5.99 -5.91 8.64
N LYS A 58 -6.17 -7.22 8.75
CA LYS A 58 -7.25 -7.98 8.07
C LYS A 58 -8.63 -7.89 8.73
N VAL A 59 -8.76 -7.10 9.81
CA VAL A 59 -10.02 -6.84 10.50
C VAL A 59 -10.06 -5.40 10.99
N SER A 60 -11.26 -4.85 11.21
CA SER A 60 -11.43 -3.43 11.53
C SER A 60 -11.05 -3.05 12.96
N GLN A 61 -11.16 -3.98 13.92
CA GLN A 61 -10.84 -3.75 15.33
C GLN A 61 -10.60 -5.08 16.07
N GLY A 62 -9.88 -5.02 17.19
CA GLY A 62 -9.62 -6.16 18.05
C GLY A 62 -8.35 -5.99 18.88
N ALA A 63 -7.91 -7.07 19.53
CA ALA A 63 -6.70 -7.08 20.34
C ALA A 63 -5.42 -7.21 19.47
N PHE A 64 -5.15 -6.20 18.65
CA PHE A 64 -4.03 -6.14 17.70
C PHE A 64 -3.16 -4.90 17.96
N THR A 65 -2.54 -4.85 19.14
CA THR A 65 -1.72 -3.70 19.57
C THR A 65 -0.65 -3.36 18.54
N GLY A 66 -0.65 -2.11 18.07
CA GLY A 66 0.33 -1.59 17.11
C GLY A 66 -0.08 -1.68 15.64
N GLU A 67 -1.19 -2.37 15.32
CA GLU A 67 -1.69 -2.44 13.95
C GLU A 67 -2.49 -1.19 13.55
N ASN A 68 -2.49 -0.91 12.25
CA ASN A 68 -3.39 0.06 11.63
C ASN A 68 -4.61 -0.68 11.09
N SER A 69 -5.82 -0.22 11.39
CA SER A 69 -7.02 -0.77 10.73
C SER A 69 -7.35 0.01 9.46
N VAL A 70 -8.03 -0.66 8.54
CA VAL A 70 -8.58 -0.03 7.33
C VAL A 70 -9.56 1.10 7.71
N ALA A 71 -10.38 0.87 8.73
CA ALA A 71 -11.34 1.85 9.22
C ALA A 71 -10.65 3.13 9.74
N MET A 72 -9.57 2.99 10.51
CA MET A 72 -8.77 4.13 10.99
C MET A 72 -8.16 4.93 9.84
N LEU A 73 -7.57 4.25 8.85
CA LEU A 73 -6.97 4.92 7.70
C LEU A 73 -8.01 5.71 6.89
N LYS A 74 -9.20 5.12 6.69
CA LYS A 74 -10.30 5.77 5.99
C LYS A 74 -10.83 6.98 6.76
N ASP A 75 -10.97 6.87 8.08
CA ASP A 75 -11.43 7.95 8.97
C ASP A 75 -10.54 9.20 8.86
N VAL A 76 -9.23 9.02 8.75
CA VAL A 76 -8.27 10.12 8.56
C VAL A 76 -8.07 10.54 7.09
N GLY A 77 -8.91 10.02 6.18
CA GLY A 77 -8.97 10.44 4.78
C GLY A 77 -7.98 9.76 3.82
N ALA A 78 -7.42 8.60 4.17
CA ALA A 78 -6.77 7.76 3.18
C ALA A 78 -7.79 7.12 2.24
N GLU A 79 -7.44 7.00 0.97
CA GLU A 79 -8.27 6.38 -0.08
C GLU A 79 -7.69 5.04 -0.55
N TRP A 80 -6.39 4.84 -0.30
CA TRP A 80 -5.62 3.69 -0.73
C TRP A 80 -4.87 3.04 0.45
N VAL A 81 -4.45 1.80 0.27
CA VAL A 81 -3.49 1.13 1.16
C VAL A 81 -2.52 0.27 0.35
N ILE A 82 -1.24 0.32 0.71
CA ILE A 82 -0.20 -0.55 0.16
C ILE A 82 -0.16 -1.83 0.99
N LEU A 83 -0.28 -2.98 0.33
CA LEU A 83 -0.29 -4.30 0.98
C LEU A 83 0.64 -5.27 0.25
N GLY A 84 1.31 -6.12 1.01
CA GLY A 84 2.27 -7.07 0.47
C GLY A 84 3.58 -6.47 -0.03
N HIS A 85 3.92 -5.25 0.40
CA HIS A 85 5.23 -4.66 0.08
C HIS A 85 6.38 -5.59 0.49
N SER A 86 7.45 -5.64 -0.30
CA SER A 86 8.56 -6.59 -0.11
C SER A 86 9.17 -6.55 1.29
N GLU A 87 9.32 -5.37 1.89
CA GLU A 87 9.79 -5.20 3.27
C GLU A 87 8.89 -5.93 4.29
N ARG A 88 7.57 -5.92 4.09
CA ARG A 88 6.60 -6.60 4.97
C ARG A 88 6.70 -8.11 4.83
N ARG A 89 6.86 -8.62 3.60
CA ARG A 89 7.09 -10.04 3.31
C ARG A 89 8.42 -10.53 3.90
N GLN A 90 9.50 -9.81 3.62
CA GLN A 90 10.86 -10.27 3.89
C GLN A 90 11.32 -10.01 5.31
N ILE A 91 11.01 -8.84 5.88
CA ILE A 91 11.46 -8.45 7.22
C ILE A 91 10.44 -8.88 8.26
N PHE A 92 9.16 -8.58 8.02
CA PHE A 92 8.08 -8.82 8.97
C PHE A 92 7.33 -10.14 8.76
N LYS A 93 7.75 -10.93 7.77
CA LYS A 93 7.28 -12.29 7.51
C LYS A 93 5.76 -12.38 7.28
N GLU A 94 5.18 -11.35 6.66
CA GLU A 94 3.80 -11.43 6.19
C GLU A 94 3.70 -12.43 5.03
N ASP A 95 2.92 -13.49 5.23
CA ASP A 95 2.70 -14.53 4.23
C ASP A 95 1.62 -14.13 3.20
N ASP A 96 1.58 -14.87 2.09
CA ASP A 96 0.69 -14.59 0.96
C ASP A 96 -0.80 -14.72 1.27
N ASP A 97 -1.21 -15.66 2.14
CA ASP A 97 -2.62 -15.82 2.50
C ASP A 97 -3.05 -14.64 3.39
N LEU A 98 -2.22 -14.23 4.36
CA LEU A 98 -2.46 -13.03 5.18
C LEU A 98 -2.60 -11.77 4.32
N ILE A 99 -1.73 -11.61 3.32
CA ILE A 99 -1.79 -10.46 2.41
C ILE A 99 -3.08 -10.48 1.59
N GLY A 100 -3.50 -11.65 1.08
CA GLY A 100 -4.79 -11.82 0.41
C GLY A 100 -5.98 -11.44 1.30
N GLU A 101 -5.98 -11.88 2.57
CA GLU A 101 -7.01 -11.52 3.57
C GLU A 101 -7.05 -10.01 3.84
N LYS A 102 -5.89 -9.37 4.01
CA LYS A 102 -5.78 -7.91 4.18
C LYS A 102 -6.34 -7.16 2.97
N CYS A 103 -5.99 -7.58 1.76
CA CYS A 103 -6.47 -6.96 0.52
C CYS A 103 -7.99 -7.05 0.40
N ALA A 104 -8.56 -8.24 0.64
CA ALA A 104 -10.02 -8.43 0.60
C ALA A 104 -10.73 -7.56 1.63
N HIS A 105 -10.22 -7.52 2.88
CA HIS A 105 -10.79 -6.68 3.92
C HIS A 105 -10.71 -5.17 3.58
N ALA A 106 -9.59 -4.73 3.01
CA ALA A 106 -9.41 -3.34 2.60
C ALA A 106 -10.45 -2.91 1.55
N LEU A 107 -10.66 -3.76 0.53
CA LEU A 107 -11.64 -3.54 -0.52
C LEU A 107 -13.07 -3.54 0.03
N GLU A 108 -13.41 -4.50 0.90
CA GLU A 108 -14.74 -4.60 1.54
C GLU A 108 -15.07 -3.35 2.38
N ALA A 109 -14.10 -2.83 3.13
CA ALA A 109 -14.26 -1.62 3.93
C ALA A 109 -14.16 -0.32 3.09
N GLY A 110 -13.92 -0.42 1.79
CA GLY A 110 -14.00 0.67 0.83
C GLY A 110 -12.71 1.50 0.68
N LEU A 111 -11.54 0.93 1.02
CA LEU A 111 -10.26 1.44 0.51
C LEU A 111 -9.91 0.74 -0.79
N LYS A 112 -9.19 1.44 -1.66
CA LYS A 112 -8.54 0.84 -2.82
C LYS A 112 -7.18 0.24 -2.42
N VAL A 113 -6.67 -0.72 -3.17
CA VAL A 113 -5.48 -1.50 -2.79
C VAL A 113 -4.37 -1.40 -3.83
N ILE A 114 -3.16 -1.07 -3.37
CA ILE A 114 -1.91 -1.28 -4.12
C ILE A 114 -1.32 -2.60 -3.60
N ALA A 115 -1.51 -3.68 -4.36
CA ALA A 115 -1.04 -5.02 -4.01
C ALA A 115 0.34 -5.26 -4.61
N CYS A 116 1.37 -5.37 -3.76
CA CYS A 116 2.74 -5.59 -4.21
C CYS A 116 3.05 -7.09 -4.36
N ILE A 117 3.73 -7.41 -5.45
CA ILE A 117 4.26 -8.73 -5.79
C ILE A 117 5.70 -8.59 -6.30
N GLY A 118 6.48 -9.66 -6.19
CA GLY A 118 7.85 -9.66 -6.69
C GLY A 118 8.69 -10.79 -6.13
N GLU A 119 9.77 -11.09 -6.84
CA GLU A 119 10.76 -12.10 -6.53
C GLU A 119 12.02 -11.50 -5.89
N THR A 120 12.69 -12.31 -5.10
CA THR A 120 14.03 -12.04 -4.54
C THR A 120 15.13 -12.24 -5.59
N LEU A 121 16.34 -11.73 -5.31
CA LEU A 121 17.51 -11.94 -6.18
C LEU A 121 17.77 -13.44 -6.39
N GLU A 122 17.72 -14.23 -5.31
CA GLU A 122 17.95 -15.67 -5.36
C GLU A 122 16.92 -16.41 -6.22
N GLU A 123 15.65 -16.02 -6.14
CA GLU A 123 14.58 -16.60 -6.96
C GLU A 123 14.77 -16.24 -8.44
N ARG A 124 15.15 -14.99 -8.74
CA ARG A 124 15.48 -14.54 -10.09
C ARG A 124 16.67 -15.30 -10.67
N GLU A 125 17.75 -15.43 -9.92
CA GLU A 125 18.96 -16.19 -10.34
C GLU A 125 18.66 -17.67 -10.60
N LYS A 126 17.60 -18.20 -9.98
CA LYS A 126 17.08 -19.55 -10.22
C LYS A 126 16.00 -19.63 -11.31
N ASN A 127 15.76 -18.55 -12.05
CA ASN A 127 14.71 -18.43 -13.07
C ASN A 127 13.29 -18.70 -12.54
N LYS A 128 13.00 -18.32 -11.30
CA LYS A 128 11.68 -18.54 -10.65
C LYS A 128 10.78 -17.31 -10.65
N THR A 129 11.13 -16.23 -11.36
CA THR A 129 10.35 -14.99 -11.34
C THR A 129 8.87 -15.24 -11.65
N GLU A 130 8.56 -15.94 -12.74
CA GLU A 130 7.17 -16.23 -13.15
C GLU A 130 6.45 -17.11 -12.14
N ASP A 131 7.11 -18.15 -11.62
CA ASP A 131 6.53 -19.04 -10.60
C ASP A 131 6.15 -18.27 -9.33
N VAL A 132 7.04 -17.39 -8.87
CA VAL A 132 6.85 -16.59 -7.65
C VAL A 132 5.70 -15.60 -7.83
N VAL A 133 5.74 -14.78 -8.89
CA VAL A 133 4.69 -13.76 -9.09
C VAL A 133 3.34 -14.39 -9.41
N SER A 134 3.31 -15.53 -10.12
CA SER A 134 2.07 -16.28 -10.38
C SER A 134 1.50 -16.86 -9.09
N PHE A 135 2.34 -17.40 -8.21
CA PHE A 135 1.89 -17.90 -6.92
C PHE A 135 1.29 -16.80 -6.05
N GLN A 136 1.99 -15.65 -5.93
CA GLN A 136 1.50 -14.49 -5.18
C GLN A 136 0.17 -13.96 -5.76
N MET A 137 0.05 -13.89 -7.09
CA MET A 137 -1.19 -13.49 -7.77
C MET A 137 -2.34 -14.48 -7.53
N CYS A 138 -2.08 -15.79 -7.55
CA CYS A 138 -3.08 -16.81 -7.20
C CYS A 138 -3.60 -16.63 -5.77
N ARG A 139 -2.70 -16.29 -4.83
CA ARG A 139 -3.07 -16.04 -3.43
C ARG A 139 -3.91 -14.78 -3.27
N LEU A 140 -3.58 -13.71 -3.99
CA LEU A 140 -4.43 -12.53 -4.05
C LEU A 140 -5.82 -12.87 -4.65
N ALA A 141 -5.88 -13.57 -5.79
CA ALA A 141 -7.13 -13.93 -6.49
C ALA A 141 -8.02 -14.92 -5.71
N LYS A 142 -7.44 -15.70 -4.81
CA LYS A 142 -8.20 -16.55 -3.87
C LYS A 142 -9.14 -15.70 -3.01
N HIS A 143 -8.72 -14.51 -2.60
CA HIS A 143 -9.47 -13.62 -1.71
C HIS A 143 -10.13 -12.43 -2.45
N ILE A 144 -9.48 -11.85 -3.46
CA ILE A 144 -9.98 -10.73 -4.26
C ILE A 144 -10.84 -11.24 -5.43
N LYS A 145 -12.11 -10.84 -5.47
CA LYS A 145 -13.06 -11.21 -6.54
C LYS A 145 -13.32 -10.09 -7.54
N ASP A 146 -13.27 -8.84 -7.08
CA ASP A 146 -13.37 -7.65 -7.90
C ASP A 146 -12.04 -6.89 -7.87
N TRP A 147 -11.46 -6.67 -9.05
CA TRP A 147 -10.17 -6.03 -9.24
C TRP A 147 -10.27 -4.55 -9.65
N THR A 148 -11.49 -4.01 -9.76
CA THR A 148 -11.76 -2.62 -10.19
C THR A 148 -11.01 -1.58 -9.36
N ASN A 149 -10.82 -1.86 -8.07
CA ASN A 149 -10.14 -0.97 -7.11
C ASN A 149 -8.76 -1.50 -6.67
N VAL A 150 -8.10 -2.28 -7.54
CA VAL A 150 -6.78 -2.86 -7.25
C VAL A 150 -5.76 -2.43 -8.29
N ILE A 151 -4.62 -1.93 -7.82
CA ILE A 151 -3.40 -1.76 -8.61
C ILE A 151 -2.43 -2.87 -8.20
N VAL A 152 -1.91 -3.62 -9.17
CA VAL A 152 -0.81 -4.57 -8.93
C VAL A 152 0.51 -3.84 -9.15
N ALA A 153 1.34 -3.78 -8.11
CA ALA A 153 2.68 -3.23 -8.17
C ALA A 153 3.70 -4.38 -8.23
N TYR A 154 4.32 -4.58 -9.40
CA TYR A 154 5.45 -5.49 -9.52
C TYR A 154 6.72 -4.78 -9.05
N GLU A 155 7.30 -5.27 -7.96
CA GLU A 155 8.49 -4.73 -7.30
C GLU A 155 9.58 -5.80 -7.25
N PRO A 156 10.55 -5.79 -8.19
CA PRO A 156 11.71 -6.67 -8.09
C PRO A 156 12.46 -6.37 -6.79
N VAL A 157 12.46 -7.31 -5.84
CA VAL A 157 12.98 -7.08 -4.48
C VAL A 157 14.48 -6.80 -4.47
N TRP A 158 15.16 -7.19 -5.54
CA TRP A 158 16.59 -7.04 -5.75
C TRP A 158 17.03 -5.69 -6.33
N ALA A 159 16.08 -4.82 -6.70
CA ALA A 159 16.34 -3.52 -7.32
C ALA A 159 16.27 -2.34 -6.33
#